data_AF-W7WHQ7-F1
#
_entry.id   AF-W7WHQ7-F1
#
_cell.length_a   1.000
_cell.length_b   1.000
_cell.length_c   1.000
_cell.angle_alpha   90.00
_cell.angle_beta   90.00
_cell.angle_gamma   90.00
#
_symmetry.space_group_name_H-M   'P 1'
#
loop_
_entity.id
_entity.type
_entity.pdbx_description
1 polymer ?
#
loop_
_entity_poly.entity_id
_entity_poly.type
_entity_poly.pdbx_seq_one_letter_code
_entity_poly.pdbx_strand_id
1 'polypeptide(L)'
;MYTDLKRICESPSDEDRHWFPEIAGADWLVTLDHAMRNFKDESFIGQYLSPRLMRELRLFAVLDDEKESELEISAIHDESGYRRLREALSHQYDLGQREPNIQVWNVNLRGDRSLVLRHTQHNDRPLNEQTTEVLKHVARLWGFDVHLESADGAGEITRKWTVPAPPN
;
A
#
# COMPACT_ATOMS: atom_id res chain seq x y z
N MET A 1 1.27 8.54 -16.43
CA MET A 1 1.88 7.20 -16.64
C MET A 1 1.47 6.58 -17.97
N TYR A 2 0.18 6.34 -18.26
CA TYR A 2 -0.24 5.68 -19.51
C TYR A 2 0.26 6.34 -20.80
N THR A 3 0.26 7.68 -20.86
CA THR A 3 0.83 8.43 -22.00
C THR A 3 2.33 8.21 -22.16
N ASP A 4 3.05 8.06 -21.04
CA ASP A 4 4.48 7.81 -21.06
C ASP A 4 4.79 6.36 -21.43
N LEU A 5 3.99 5.39 -20.97
CA LEU A 5 4.08 4.00 -21.40
C LEU A 5 3.88 3.87 -22.93
N LYS A 6 2.86 4.54 -23.46
CA LYS A 6 2.63 4.63 -24.91
C LYS A 6 3.84 5.20 -25.64
N ARG A 7 4.40 6.29 -25.12
CA ARG A 7 5.59 6.93 -25.69
C ARG A 7 6.82 6.02 -25.64
N ILE A 8 7.05 5.26 -24.57
CA ILE A 8 8.16 4.29 -24.49
C ILE A 8 8.02 3.24 -25.60
N CYS A 9 6.80 2.77 -25.85
CA CYS A 9 6.52 1.80 -26.89
C CYS A 9 6.70 2.39 -28.30
N GLU A 10 6.11 3.55 -28.58
CA GLU A 10 6.05 4.12 -29.95
C GLU A 10 7.26 4.99 -30.31
N SER A 11 7.91 5.62 -29.33
CA SER A 11 9.00 6.60 -29.54
C SER A 11 10.02 6.54 -28.39
N PRO A 12 10.72 5.41 -28.20
CA PRO A 12 11.70 5.24 -27.14
C PRO A 12 12.95 6.10 -27.35
N SER A 13 13.38 6.75 -26.27
CA SER A 13 14.72 7.33 -26.14
C SER A 13 15.72 6.26 -25.70
N ASP A 14 17.01 6.59 -25.70
CA ASP A 14 18.06 5.65 -25.26
C ASP A 14 17.95 5.33 -23.76
N GLU A 15 17.49 6.29 -22.95
CA GLU A 15 17.17 6.04 -21.54
C GLU A 15 16.04 5.02 -21.40
N ASP A 16 15.00 5.09 -22.24
CA ASP A 16 13.91 4.12 -22.20
C ASP A 16 14.35 2.72 -22.62
N ARG A 17 15.26 2.61 -23.58
CA ARG A 17 15.83 1.32 -24.00
C ARG A 17 16.66 0.67 -22.90
N HIS A 18 17.38 1.49 -22.11
CA HIS A 18 18.14 1.01 -20.95
C HIS A 18 17.21 0.54 -19.82
N TRP A 19 16.17 1.32 -19.51
CA TRP A 19 15.28 1.06 -18.38
C TRP A 19 14.17 0.04 -18.67
N PHE A 20 13.73 -0.04 -19.92
CA PHE A 20 12.58 -0.82 -20.34
C PHE A 20 12.87 -1.63 -21.63
N PRO A 21 13.92 -2.48 -21.63
CA PRO A 21 14.37 -3.16 -22.85
C PRO A 21 13.30 -4.05 -23.49
N GLU A 22 12.36 -4.59 -22.71
CA GLU A 22 11.32 -5.50 -23.19
C GLU A 22 10.15 -4.78 -23.89
N ILE A 23 9.92 -3.50 -23.58
CA ILE A 23 8.75 -2.75 -24.09
C ILE A 23 9.14 -1.56 -24.97
N ALA A 24 10.40 -1.13 -24.96
CA ALA A 24 10.89 -0.07 -25.82
C ALA A 24 10.80 -0.52 -27.30
N GLY A 25 9.87 0.07 -28.06
CA GLY A 25 9.61 -0.32 -29.45
C GLY A 25 8.57 -1.44 -29.61
N ALA A 26 7.93 -1.90 -28.53
CA ALA A 26 6.87 -2.90 -28.57
C ALA A 26 5.50 -2.32 -28.95
N ASP A 27 4.51 -3.19 -29.17
CA ASP A 27 3.12 -2.75 -29.35
C ASP A 27 2.57 -2.21 -28.01
N TRP A 28 2.15 -0.94 -28.01
CA TRP A 28 1.72 -0.27 -26.78
C TRP A 28 0.39 -0.81 -26.23
N LEU A 29 -0.53 -1.28 -27.09
CA LEU A 29 -1.82 -1.83 -26.65
C LEU A 29 -1.61 -3.18 -25.99
N VAL A 30 -0.77 -4.03 -26.58
CA VAL A 30 -0.39 -5.33 -25.99
C VAL A 30 0.33 -5.13 -24.67
N THR A 31 1.27 -4.18 -24.63
CA THR A 31 2.01 -3.85 -23.41
C THR A 31 1.08 -3.33 -22.30
N LEU A 32 0.17 -2.42 -22.64
CA LEU A 32 -0.80 -1.89 -21.69
C LEU A 32 -1.77 -2.97 -21.19
N ASP A 33 -2.33 -3.79 -22.07
CA ASP A 33 -3.25 -4.87 -21.70
C ASP A 33 -2.56 -5.86 -20.74
N HIS A 34 -1.31 -6.24 -21.03
CA HIS A 34 -0.51 -7.05 -20.13
C HIS A 34 -0.27 -6.38 -18.77
N ALA A 35 0.09 -5.09 -18.78
CA ALA A 35 0.35 -4.35 -17.56
C ALA A 35 -0.91 -4.27 -16.68
N MET A 36 -2.08 -3.97 -17.26
CA MET A 36 -3.35 -3.84 -16.54
C MET A 36 -3.90 -5.17 -16.03
N ARG A 37 -3.60 -6.29 -16.69
CA ARG A 37 -4.05 -7.61 -16.23
C ARG A 37 -3.21 -8.17 -15.09
N ASN A 38 -1.91 -7.89 -15.09
CA ASN A 38 -0.96 -8.60 -14.25
C ASN A 38 -0.39 -7.75 -13.11
N PHE A 39 -0.55 -6.43 -13.15
CA PHE A 39 0.02 -5.52 -12.15
C PHE A 39 -1.07 -4.67 -11.49
N LYS A 40 -1.03 -4.64 -10.16
CA LYS A 40 -1.78 -3.68 -9.33
C LYS A 40 -1.01 -2.35 -9.21
N ASP A 41 -1.65 -1.31 -8.68
CA ASP A 41 -1.13 0.07 -8.59
C ASP A 41 0.35 0.13 -8.15
N GLU A 42 0.72 -0.57 -7.08
CA GLU A 42 2.08 -0.60 -6.54
C GLU A 42 3.07 -1.18 -7.55
N SER A 43 2.80 -2.40 -7.98
CA SER A 43 3.64 -3.14 -8.91
C SER A 43 3.70 -2.46 -10.28
N PHE A 44 2.65 -1.73 -10.66
CA PHE A 44 2.61 -0.93 -11.88
C PHE A 44 3.54 0.28 -11.78
N ILE A 45 3.54 0.99 -10.65
CA ILE A 45 4.50 2.06 -10.37
C ILE A 45 5.93 1.49 -10.33
N GLY A 46 6.11 0.39 -9.61
CA GLY A 46 7.38 -0.33 -9.47
C GLY A 46 7.98 -0.77 -10.81
N GLN A 47 7.14 -1.15 -11.77
CA GLN A 47 7.60 -1.70 -13.03
C GLN A 47 7.64 -0.69 -14.18
N TYR A 48 6.73 0.30 -14.24
CA TYR A 48 6.53 1.14 -15.43
C TYR A 48 6.73 2.65 -15.20
N LEU A 49 7.07 3.11 -13.99
CA LEU A 49 7.40 4.52 -13.77
C LEU A 49 8.78 4.84 -14.35
N SER A 50 8.84 5.71 -15.36
CA SER A 50 10.09 6.09 -16.03
C SER A 50 10.85 7.22 -15.33
N PRO A 51 12.19 7.25 -15.44
CA PRO A 51 13.01 8.37 -14.98
C PRO A 51 12.59 9.71 -15.58
N ARG A 52 12.23 9.71 -16.87
CA ARG A 52 11.72 10.89 -17.57
C ARG A 52 10.46 11.44 -16.89
N LEU A 53 9.47 10.59 -16.63
CA LEU A 53 8.24 11.02 -15.99
C LEU A 53 8.48 11.46 -14.55
N MET A 54 9.40 10.82 -13.82
CA MET A 54 9.82 11.27 -12.48
C MET A 54 10.40 12.69 -12.51
N ARG A 55 11.23 13.03 -13.51
CA ARG A 55 11.74 14.40 -13.71
C ARG A 55 10.65 15.39 -14.09
N GLU A 56 9.76 15.00 -15.00
CA GLU A 56 8.66 15.84 -15.47
C GLU A 56 7.72 16.23 -14.32
N LEU A 57 7.43 15.26 -13.44
CA LEU A 57 6.62 15.45 -12.24
C LEU A 57 7.42 16.04 -11.05
N ARG A 58 8.73 16.24 -11.20
CA ARG A 58 9.64 16.73 -10.14
C ARG A 58 9.53 15.92 -8.85
N LEU A 59 9.45 14.60 -8.98
CA LEU A 59 9.37 13.71 -7.84
C LEU A 59 10.72 13.67 -7.12
N PHE A 60 10.69 13.71 -5.79
CA PHE A 60 11.84 13.54 -4.91
C PHE A 60 11.42 12.69 -3.71
N ALA A 61 12.36 11.90 -3.18
CA ALA A 61 12.17 11.15 -1.96
C ALA A 61 12.84 11.91 -0.82
N VAL A 62 12.15 12.04 0.31
CA VAL A 62 12.72 12.54 1.56
C VAL A 62 13.04 11.31 2.39
N LEU A 63 14.32 11.13 2.73
CA LEU A 63 14.70 10.16 3.74
C LEU A 63 14.56 10.86 5.09
N ASP A 64 13.48 10.57 5.81
CA ASP A 64 13.31 11.06 7.18
C ASP A 64 14.01 10.06 8.10
N ASP A 65 15.29 10.30 8.40
CA ASP A 65 16.01 9.60 9.45
C ASP A 65 15.85 10.41 10.74
N GLU A 66 15.11 9.87 11.71
CA GLU A 66 14.86 10.49 13.03
C GLU A 66 16.15 10.89 13.79
N LYS A 67 17.33 10.42 13.35
CA LYS A 67 18.63 10.73 13.95
C LYS A 67 19.37 11.92 13.31
N GLU A 68 18.91 12.41 12.17
CA GLU A 68 19.53 13.52 11.43
C GLU A 68 18.69 14.80 11.58
N SER A 69 19.31 15.91 12.01
CA SER A 69 18.61 17.18 12.24
C SER A 69 18.27 17.95 10.96
N GLU A 70 18.70 17.44 9.81
CA GLU A 70 18.53 18.06 8.49
C GLU A 70 17.84 17.08 7.54
N LEU A 71 16.86 17.56 6.78
CA LEU A 71 16.19 16.76 5.75
C LEU A 71 17.14 16.57 4.56
N GLU A 72 17.76 15.40 4.44
CA GLU A 72 18.58 15.08 3.28
C GLU A 72 17.69 14.78 2.07
N ILE A 73 17.85 15.57 1.00
CA ILE A 73 17.22 15.28 -0.30
C ILE A 73 18.01 14.14 -0.96
N SER A 74 17.79 12.91 -0.51
CA SER A 74 18.49 11.73 -1.01
C SER A 74 17.88 11.22 -2.33
N ALA A 75 17.79 12.08 -3.34
CA ALA A 75 17.52 11.67 -4.72
C ALA A 75 18.00 12.77 -5.68
N ILE A 76 19.31 12.95 -5.74
CA ILE A 76 19.92 13.56 -6.92
C ILE A 76 19.52 12.67 -8.11
N HIS A 77 19.03 13.28 -9.17
CA HIS A 77 18.47 12.64 -10.37
C HIS A 77 19.49 11.79 -11.17
N ASP A 78 20.00 10.73 -10.53
CA ASP A 78 20.86 9.69 -11.09
C ASP A 78 20.15 8.33 -11.11
N GLU A 79 20.77 7.31 -11.72
CA GLU A 79 20.17 5.98 -11.88
C GLU A 79 19.76 5.34 -10.53
N SER A 80 20.57 5.55 -9.48
CA SER A 80 20.29 5.04 -8.13
C SER A 80 19.13 5.79 -7.46
N GLY A 81 19.01 7.09 -7.70
CA GLY A 81 17.94 7.94 -7.21
C GLY A 81 16.59 7.57 -7.80
N TYR A 82 16.54 7.27 -9.10
CA TYR A 82 15.30 6.84 -9.75
C TYR A 82 14.80 5.47 -9.26
N ARG A 83 15.70 4.52 -9.00
CA ARG A 83 15.31 3.22 -8.42
C ARG A 83 14.71 3.40 -7.02
N ARG A 84 15.41 4.14 -6.15
CA ARG A 84 14.93 4.46 -4.79
C ARG A 84 13.60 5.19 -4.79
N LEU A 85 13.43 6.18 -5.68
CA LEU A 85 12.19 6.95 -5.79
C LEU A 85 11.01 6.07 -6.24
N ARG A 86 11.25 5.15 -7.18
CA ARG A 86 10.25 4.20 -7.65
C ARG A 86 9.84 3.21 -6.57
N GLU A 87 10.80 2.68 -5.83
CA GLU A 87 10.55 1.80 -4.67
C GLU A 87 9.75 2.53 -3.59
N ALA A 88 10.17 3.73 -3.21
CA ALA A 88 9.48 4.55 -2.22
C ALA A 88 8.04 4.86 -2.63
N LEU A 89 7.81 5.25 -3.89
CA LEU A 89 6.47 5.55 -4.39
C LEU A 89 5.61 4.29 -4.49
N SER A 90 6.17 3.16 -4.94
CA SER A 90 5.48 1.86 -4.97
C SER A 90 5.01 1.46 -3.57
N HIS A 91 5.83 1.67 -2.53
CA HIS A 91 5.45 1.36 -1.15
C HIS A 91 4.34 2.26 -0.58
N GLN A 92 4.22 3.51 -1.03
CA GLN A 92 3.14 4.39 -0.60
C GLN A 92 1.77 3.96 -1.14
N TYR A 93 1.76 3.37 -2.32
CA TYR A 93 0.54 2.87 -2.94
C TYR A 93 0.14 1.49 -2.45
N ASP A 94 1.00 0.81 -1.68
CA ASP A 94 0.71 -0.50 -1.10
C ASP A 94 -0.54 -0.45 -0.23
N LEU A 95 -1.60 -1.08 -0.74
CA LEU A 95 -2.86 -1.28 -0.03
C LEU A 95 -2.61 -1.90 1.35
N GLY A 96 -1.60 -2.76 1.50
CA GLY A 96 -1.20 -3.33 2.80
C GLY A 96 -0.61 -2.30 3.77
N GLN A 97 -0.15 -1.14 3.28
CA GLN A 97 0.31 -0.02 4.10
C GLN A 97 -0.80 1.00 4.43
N ARG A 98 -1.89 1.05 3.64
CA ARG A 98 -3.02 1.98 3.85
C ARG A 98 -4.18 1.35 4.59
N GLU A 99 -4.46 0.07 4.35
CA GLU A 99 -5.59 -0.64 4.94
C GLU A 99 -5.15 -1.46 6.15
N PRO A 100 -5.84 -1.34 7.29
CA PRO A 100 -5.52 -2.15 8.46
C PRO A 100 -5.79 -3.63 8.18
N ASN A 101 -4.81 -4.49 8.47
CA ASN A 101 -4.96 -5.93 8.34
C ASN A 101 -5.82 -6.47 9.48
N ILE A 102 -7.14 -6.56 9.25
CA ILE A 102 -8.12 -7.07 10.22
C ILE A 102 -8.72 -8.38 9.71
N GLN A 103 -8.64 -9.42 10.53
CA GLN A 103 -9.10 -10.77 10.19
C GLN A 103 -10.12 -11.28 11.22
N VAL A 104 -11.03 -12.14 10.77
CA VAL A 104 -11.87 -12.91 11.69
C VAL A 104 -10.99 -13.96 12.35
N TRP A 105 -10.76 -13.81 13.65
CA TRP A 105 -9.89 -14.68 14.42
C TRP A 105 -10.65 -15.84 15.07
N ASN A 106 -11.85 -15.56 15.60
CA ASN A 106 -12.69 -16.57 16.23
C ASN A 106 -14.18 -16.18 16.17
N VAL A 107 -15.05 -17.17 16.20
CA VAL A 107 -16.51 -17.02 16.34
C VAL A 107 -17.02 -17.98 17.40
N ASN A 108 -17.65 -17.46 18.45
CA ASN A 108 -18.16 -18.29 19.54
C ASN A 108 -19.52 -18.94 19.22
N LEU A 109 -19.54 -19.91 18.30
CA LEU A 109 -20.77 -20.53 17.81
C LEU A 109 -21.60 -21.28 18.88
N ARG A 110 -21.00 -21.65 20.01
CA ARG A 110 -21.65 -22.46 21.07
C ARG A 110 -22.04 -21.66 22.32
N GLY A 111 -21.68 -20.38 22.39
CA GLY A 111 -21.92 -19.52 23.54
C GLY A 111 -22.72 -18.28 23.17
N ASP A 112 -22.14 -17.13 23.46
CA ASP A 112 -22.71 -15.80 23.22
C ASP A 112 -22.74 -15.39 21.75
N ARG A 113 -22.20 -16.21 20.83
CA ARG A 113 -22.08 -15.91 19.40
C ARG A 113 -21.22 -14.68 19.12
N SER A 114 -20.34 -14.30 20.05
CA SER A 114 -19.42 -13.18 19.85
C SER A 114 -18.44 -13.44 18.70
N LEU A 115 -18.08 -12.35 18.01
CA LEU A 115 -17.06 -12.32 16.95
C LEU A 115 -15.78 -11.71 17.50
N VAL A 116 -14.65 -12.41 17.34
CA VAL A 116 -13.33 -11.87 17.65
C VAL A 116 -12.62 -11.54 16.35
N LEU A 117 -12.34 -10.26 16.16
CA LEU A 117 -11.49 -9.73 15.11
C LEU A 117 -10.06 -9.57 15.63
N ARG A 118 -9.08 -9.77 14.76
CA ARG A 118 -7.67 -9.49 15.05
C ARG A 118 -7.08 -8.55 14.02
N HIS A 119 -6.58 -7.41 14.51
CA HIS A 119 -5.74 -6.50 13.76
C HIS A 119 -4.26 -6.87 13.96
N THR A 120 -3.50 -7.02 12.88
CA THR A 120 -2.03 -7.18 12.95
C THR A 120 -1.37 -5.88 12.53
N GLN A 121 -0.61 -5.26 13.42
CA GLN A 121 0.09 -4.01 13.15
C GLN A 121 1.18 -4.23 12.10
N HIS A 122 1.18 -3.36 11.10
CA HIS A 122 2.27 -3.26 10.14
C HIS A 122 3.08 -2.01 10.47
N ASN A 123 4.41 -2.15 10.65
CA ASN A 123 5.31 -1.07 11.07
C ASN A 123 4.84 -0.33 12.34
N ASP A 124 4.34 -1.09 13.32
CA ASP A 124 3.81 -0.60 14.61
C ASP A 124 2.72 0.48 14.50
N ARG A 125 2.06 0.58 13.33
CA ARG A 125 0.99 1.55 13.11
C ARG A 125 -0.28 1.14 13.85
N PRO A 126 -0.78 1.95 14.81
CA PRO A 126 -2.00 1.66 15.53
C PRO A 126 -3.24 2.01 14.70
N LEU A 127 -4.37 1.40 15.04
CA LEU A 127 -5.67 1.88 14.56
C LEU A 127 -6.00 3.25 15.16
N ASN A 128 -6.74 4.05 14.39
CA ASN A 128 -7.12 5.40 14.79
C ASN A 128 -8.33 5.40 15.77
N GLU A 129 -8.73 6.58 16.23
CA GLU A 129 -9.82 6.74 17.20
C GLU A 129 -11.21 6.35 16.65
N GLN A 130 -11.37 6.30 15.32
CA GLN A 130 -12.63 5.93 14.66
C GLN A 130 -12.93 4.43 14.72
N THR A 131 -11.98 3.61 15.18
CA THR A 131 -12.12 2.15 15.33
C THR A 131 -13.42 1.75 16.02
N THR A 132 -13.75 2.41 17.13
CA THR A 132 -14.96 2.10 17.91
C THR A 132 -16.24 2.34 17.11
N GLU A 133 -16.31 3.41 16.30
CA GLU A 133 -17.49 3.70 15.48
C GLU A 133 -17.66 2.66 14.37
N VAL A 134 -16.58 2.25 13.71
CA VAL A 134 -16.61 1.18 12.70
C VAL A 134 -17.07 -0.16 13.32
N LEU A 135 -16.55 -0.49 14.51
CA LEU A 135 -16.95 -1.72 15.21
C LEU A 135 -18.44 -1.75 15.58
N LYS A 136 -19.09 -0.61 15.84
CA LYS A 136 -20.56 -0.56 16.01
C LYS A 136 -21.31 -1.00 14.76
N HIS A 137 -20.81 -0.68 13.57
CA HIS A 137 -21.41 -1.17 12.32
C HIS A 137 -21.21 -2.67 12.16
N VAL A 138 -20.04 -3.20 12.50
CA VAL A 138 -19.77 -4.64 12.49
C VAL A 138 -20.70 -5.36 13.46
N ALA A 139 -20.83 -4.88 14.71
CA ALA A 139 -21.74 -5.46 15.70
C ALA A 139 -23.21 -5.41 15.24
N ARG A 140 -23.62 -4.33 14.54
CA ARG A 140 -24.96 -4.23 13.96
C ARG A 140 -25.22 -5.26 12.86
N LEU A 141 -24.23 -5.53 12.01
CA LEU A 141 -24.35 -6.53 10.94
C LEU A 141 -24.28 -7.96 11.50
N TRP A 142 -23.43 -8.18 12.52
CA TRP A 142 -23.24 -9.48 13.15
C TRP A 142 -24.38 -9.87 14.10
N GLY A 143 -24.94 -8.90 14.82
CA GLY A 143 -26.06 -9.08 15.76
C GLY A 143 -25.66 -9.53 17.17
N PHE A 144 -24.38 -9.74 17.44
CA PHE A 144 -23.82 -10.11 18.75
C PHE A 144 -22.61 -9.24 19.10
N ASP A 145 -22.06 -9.45 20.29
CA ASP A 145 -20.85 -8.78 20.74
C ASP A 145 -19.69 -8.97 19.77
N VAL A 146 -18.92 -7.90 19.54
CA VAL A 146 -17.73 -7.91 18.70
C VAL A 146 -16.54 -7.43 19.52
N HIS A 147 -15.50 -8.25 19.56
CA HIS A 147 -14.22 -7.91 20.16
C HIS A 147 -13.20 -7.68 19.06
N LEU A 148 -12.33 -6.69 19.23
CA LEU A 148 -11.18 -6.47 18.35
C LEU A 148 -9.92 -6.49 19.20
N GLU A 149 -8.94 -7.30 18.81
CA GLU A 149 -7.61 -7.33 19.40
C GLU A 149 -6.59 -6.80 18.40
N SER A 150 -5.77 -5.82 18.77
CA SER A 150 -4.61 -5.39 17.97
C SER A 150 -3.37 -6.07 18.50
N ALA A 151 -2.66 -6.80 17.64
CA ALA A 151 -1.40 -7.46 17.93
C ALA A 151 -0.23 -6.74 17.23
N ASP A 152 0.93 -6.68 17.89
CA ASP A 152 2.17 -6.21 17.27
C ASP A 152 2.83 -7.28 16.39
N GLY A 153 4.03 -6.99 15.86
CA GLY A 153 4.80 -7.93 15.05
C GLY A 153 5.27 -9.19 15.78
N ALA A 154 5.32 -9.18 17.12
CA ALA A 154 5.64 -10.34 17.95
C ALA A 154 4.38 -11.18 18.28
N GLY A 155 3.19 -10.67 17.94
CA GLY A 155 1.90 -11.30 18.25
C GLY A 155 1.34 -10.92 19.62
N GLU A 156 1.96 -9.98 20.33
CA GLU A 156 1.50 -9.50 21.63
C GLU A 156 0.34 -8.54 21.47
N ILE A 157 -0.70 -8.68 22.29
CA ILE A 157 -1.89 -7.84 22.18
C ILE A 157 -1.63 -6.47 22.81
N THR A 158 -1.53 -5.44 21.98
CA THR A 158 -1.26 -4.07 22.39
C THR A 158 -2.51 -3.29 22.77
N ARG A 159 -3.66 -3.59 22.15
CA ARG A 159 -4.95 -2.96 22.46
C ARG A 159 -6.12 -3.91 22.26
N LYS A 160 -7.20 -3.69 23.02
CA LYS A 160 -8.47 -4.40 22.87
C LYS A 160 -9.64 -3.43 22.84
N TRP A 161 -10.61 -3.70 21.99
CA TRP A 161 -11.91 -3.03 21.95
C TRP A 161 -13.01 -4.07 22.11
N THR A 162 -14.13 -3.65 22.67
CA THR A 162 -15.34 -4.47 22.76
C THR A 162 -16.53 -3.59 22.49
N VAL A 163 -17.36 -4.03 21.56
CA VAL A 163 -18.63 -3.39 21.25
C VAL A 163 -19.73 -4.42 21.52
N PRO A 164 -20.65 -4.13 22.44
CA PRO A 164 -21.75 -5.05 22.73
C PRO A 164 -22.72 -5.14 21.54
N ALA A 165 -23.53 -6.18 21.54
CA ALA A 165 -24.63 -6.34 20.59
C ALA A 165 -25.50 -5.07 20.55
N PRO A 166 -25.99 -4.67 19.36
CA PRO A 166 -26.92 -3.56 19.25
C PRO A 166 -28.18 -3.84 20.09
N PRO A 167 -28.79 -2.80 20.71
CA PRO A 167 -30.09 -2.95 21.34
C PRO A 167 -31.13 -3.33 20.28
N ASN A 168 -32.01 -4.26 20.64
CA ASN A 168 -33.15 -4.69 19.82
C ASN A 168 -34.16 -3.56 19.58
#